data_AF-A0A920DP89-F1
#
_entry.id   AF-A0A920DP89-F1
#
_cell.length_a   1.000
_cell.length_b   1.000
_cell.length_c   1.000
_cell.angle_alpha   90.00
_cell.angle_beta   90.00
_cell.angle_gamma   90.00
#
_symmetry.space_group_name_H-M   'P 1'
#
loop_
_entity.id
_entity.type
_entity.pdbx_description
1 polymer ?
#
loop_
_entity_poly.entity_id
_entity_poly.type
_entity_poly.pdbx_seq_one_letter_code
_entity_poly.pdbx_strand_id
1 'polypeptide(L)'
;MVLQVSEPKKLNATKKELNKTIDLETYELMDWKKLLPELVQTIQADSAGGIIILGVLYMIITFGILGTLLMMTAERMYEFGILVSIGMRKGKLILTMVLESIMMGGIGIVLGIIGITPVRYYFYLNPIRLQAEAAEAIETYGFEPVIPASLDLDIAFNHGVIVLGIVLLCSLYPIITILRLKPVKAMKT
;
A
#
# COMPACT_ATOMS: atom_id res chain seq x y z
N MET A 1 27.41 4.55 28.55
CA MET A 1 27.72 3.33 27.77
C MET A 1 26.65 3.18 26.70
N VAL A 2 27.02 3.00 25.43
CA VAL A 2 26.07 2.84 24.32
C VAL A 2 26.05 1.37 23.92
N LEU A 3 24.87 0.75 23.91
CA LEU A 3 24.67 -0.63 23.49
C LEU A 3 23.93 -0.63 22.15
N GLN A 4 24.57 -1.14 21.10
CA GLN A 4 23.96 -1.26 19.77
C GLN A 4 23.23 -2.60 19.66
N VAL A 5 21.92 -2.55 19.37
CA VAL A 5 21.11 -3.74 19.12
C VAL A 5 21.04 -3.98 17.62
N SER A 6 21.50 -5.14 17.14
CA SER A 6 21.58 -5.47 15.72
C SER A 6 20.21 -5.61 15.03
N GLU A 7 19.15 -5.88 15.80
CA GLU A 7 17.78 -6.02 15.28
C GLU A 7 16.81 -5.01 15.95
N PRO A 8 16.28 -4.03 15.21
CA PRO A 8 15.34 -3.04 15.73
C PRO A 8 14.08 -3.66 16.36
N LYS A 9 13.64 -4.81 15.83
CA LYS A 9 12.46 -5.55 16.32
C LYS A 9 12.66 -6.14 17.73
N LYS A 10 13.91 -6.39 18.14
CA LYS A 10 14.27 -6.95 19.46
C LYS A 10 14.53 -5.88 20.52
N LEU A 11 14.61 -4.60 20.13
CA LEU A 11 14.92 -3.48 21.02
C LEU A 11 14.05 -3.46 22.29
N ASN A 12 12.73 -3.64 22.16
CA ASN A 12 11.80 -3.65 23.29
C ASN A 12 11.98 -4.88 24.21
N ALA A 13 12.32 -6.04 23.64
CA ALA A 13 12.56 -7.26 24.40
C ALA A 13 13.87 -7.14 25.18
N THR A 14 14.95 -6.70 24.53
CA THR A 14 16.26 -6.47 25.13
C THR A 14 16.20 -5.37 26.20
N LYS A 15 15.44 -4.29 25.97
CA LYS A 15 15.16 -3.26 26.98
C LYS A 15 14.50 -3.82 28.24
N LYS A 16 13.54 -4.73 28.05
CA LYS A 16 12.79 -5.37 29.16
C LYS A 16 13.67 -6.33 29.96
N GLU A 17 14.64 -6.99 29.32
CA GLU A 17 15.63 -7.83 29.99
C GLU A 17 16.70 -7.00 30.72
N LEU A 18 17.23 -5.95 30.10
CA LEU A 18 18.22 -5.06 30.72
C LEU A 18 17.66 -4.32 31.94
N ASN A 19 16.38 -3.93 31.92
CA ASN A 19 15.70 -3.34 33.08
C ASN A 19 15.60 -4.27 34.30
N LYS A 20 15.77 -5.59 34.12
CA LYS A 20 15.77 -6.55 35.24
C LYS A 20 17.16 -6.80 35.83
N THR A 21 18.20 -6.51 35.06
CA THR A 21 19.59 -6.88 35.39
C THR A 21 20.41 -5.67 35.84
N ILE A 22 20.00 -4.45 35.47
CA ILE A 22 20.69 -3.21 35.80
C ILE A 22 20.01 -2.53 36.99
N ASP A 23 20.82 -2.04 37.91
CA ASP A 23 20.37 -1.22 39.04
C ASP A 23 19.93 0.17 38.54
N LEU A 24 18.62 0.39 38.53
CA LEU A 24 17.97 1.59 37.98
C LEU A 24 18.12 2.83 38.87
N GLU A 25 18.64 2.69 40.11
CA GLU A 25 18.95 3.84 40.97
C GLU A 25 20.22 4.58 40.54
N THR A 26 21.16 3.90 39.85
CA THR A 26 22.44 4.49 39.44
C THR A 26 22.53 4.74 37.93
N TYR A 27 21.75 4.02 37.11
CA TYR A 27 21.82 4.12 35.64
C TYR A 27 20.43 4.30 35.02
N GLU A 28 20.26 5.37 34.24
CA GLU A 28 19.04 5.60 33.45
C GLU A 28 19.15 4.97 32.05
N LEU A 29 18.22 4.07 31.74
CA LEU A 29 18.18 3.40 30.44
C LEU A 29 17.34 4.22 29.43
N MET A 30 18.04 4.99 28.61
CA MET A 30 17.43 5.84 27.57
C MET A 30 17.46 5.16 26.20
N ASP A 31 16.32 5.19 25.51
CA ASP A 31 16.17 4.72 24.13
C ASP A 31 16.66 5.81 23.16
N TRP A 32 17.09 5.46 21.95
CA TRP A 32 17.44 6.44 20.91
C TRP A 32 16.29 7.42 20.66
N LYS A 33 15.04 6.95 20.78
CA LYS A 33 13.85 7.80 20.67
C LYS A 33 13.72 8.84 21.78
N LYS A 34 14.23 8.55 22.99
CA LYS A 34 14.27 9.48 24.12
C LYS A 34 15.51 10.39 24.06
N LEU A 35 16.60 9.91 23.47
CA LEU A 35 17.83 10.68 23.29
C LEU A 35 17.70 11.72 22.17
N LEU A 36 16.94 11.42 21.12
CA LEU A 36 16.75 12.28 19.94
C LEU A 36 15.25 12.52 19.67
N PRO A 37 14.51 13.18 20.58
CA PRO A 37 13.08 13.38 20.44
C PRO A 37 12.72 14.26 19.23
N GLU A 38 13.56 15.26 18.90
CA GLU A 38 13.38 16.13 17.74
C GLU A 38 13.47 15.34 16.42
N LEU A 39 14.46 14.46 16.29
CA LEU A 39 14.60 13.60 15.11
C LEU A 39 13.38 12.67 14.94
N VAL A 40 12.89 12.10 16.05
CA VAL A 40 11.67 11.28 16.03
C VAL A 40 10.46 12.09 15.59
N GLN A 41 10.32 13.33 16.05
CA GLN A 41 9.22 14.21 15.65
C GLN A 41 9.28 14.51 14.15
N THR A 42 10.45 14.78 13.59
CA THR A 42 10.65 14.99 12.15
C THR A 42 10.28 13.75 11.34
N ILE A 43 10.72 12.56 11.76
CA ILE A 43 10.36 11.29 11.10
C ILE A 43 8.84 11.05 11.15
N GLN A 44 8.19 11.36 12.28
CA GLN A 44 6.74 11.22 12.41
C GLN A 44 5.98 12.22 11.53
N ALA A 45 6.46 13.46 11.43
CA ALA A 45 5.87 14.47 10.56
C ALA A 45 5.99 14.08 9.08
N ASP A 46 7.15 13.59 8.64
CA ASP A 46 7.37 13.08 7.29
C ASP A 46 6.46 11.86 7.00
N SER A 47 6.40 10.91 7.93
CA SER A 47 5.52 9.74 7.81
C SER A 47 4.04 10.12 7.72
N ALA A 48 3.58 11.10 8.50
CA ALA A 48 2.22 11.61 8.42
C ALA A 48 1.92 12.27 7.06
N GLY A 49 2.86 13.07 6.53
CA GLY A 49 2.79 13.61 5.18
C GLY A 49 2.71 12.53 4.11
N GLY A 50 3.53 11.49 4.24
CA GLY A 50 3.51 10.31 3.36
C GLY A 50 2.16 9.60 3.33
N ILE A 51 1.50 9.43 4.49
CA ILE A 51 0.17 8.83 4.57
C ILE A 51 -0.88 9.66 3.82
N ILE A 52 -0.81 10.99 3.93
CA ILE A 52 -1.74 11.89 3.22
C ILE A 52 -1.56 11.74 1.70
N ILE A 53 -0.31 11.81 1.21
CA ILE A 53 0.00 11.65 -0.22
C ILE A 53 -0.44 10.27 -0.71
N LEU A 54 -0.19 9.22 0.07
CA LEU A 54 -0.62 7.86 -0.26
C LEU A 54 -2.15 7.75 -0.35
N GLY A 55 -2.88 8.44 0.53
CA GLY A 55 -4.34 8.53 0.47
C GLY A 55 -4.84 9.18 -0.81
N VAL A 56 -4.23 10.29 -1.23
CA VAL A 56 -4.54 10.95 -2.52
C VAL A 56 -4.23 10.03 -3.70
N LEU A 57 -3.09 9.32 -3.66
CA LEU A 57 -2.72 8.37 -4.71
C LEU A 57 -3.76 7.25 -4.85
N TYR A 58 -4.19 6.65 -3.73
CA TYR A 58 -5.23 5.62 -3.74
C TYR A 58 -6.58 6.15 -4.22
N MET A 59 -6.92 7.40 -3.91
CA MET A 59 -8.12 8.03 -4.45
C MET A 59 -8.06 8.12 -5.98
N ILE A 60 -6.93 8.57 -6.55
CA ILE A 60 -6.73 8.65 -8.00
C ILE A 60 -6.84 7.26 -8.64
N ILE A 61 -6.17 6.25 -8.07
CA ILE A 61 -6.22 4.86 -8.54
C ILE A 61 -7.66 4.33 -8.52
N THR A 62 -8.41 4.62 -7.45
CA THR A 62 -9.81 4.21 -7.31
C THR A 62 -10.67 4.79 -8.42
N PHE A 63 -10.56 6.10 -8.70
CA PHE A 63 -11.29 6.73 -9.80
C PHE A 63 -10.91 6.16 -11.17
N GLY A 64 -9.63 5.88 -11.40
CA GLY A 64 -9.16 5.26 -12.63
C GLY A 64 -9.79 3.87 -12.85
N ILE A 65 -9.69 3.01 -11.84
CA ILE A 65 -10.27 1.64 -11.87
C ILE A 65 -11.78 1.70 -12.04
N LEU A 66 -12.45 2.58 -11.29
CA LEU A 66 -13.90 2.75 -11.38
C LEU A 66 -14.30 3.18 -12.79
N GLY A 67 -13.60 4.14 -13.40
CA GLY A 67 -13.85 4.59 -14.78
C GLY A 67 -13.77 3.44 -15.79
N THR A 68 -12.74 2.60 -15.71
CA THR A 68 -12.59 1.43 -16.58
C THR A 68 -13.72 0.42 -16.36
N LEU A 69 -14.06 0.11 -15.10
CA LEU A 69 -15.15 -0.81 -14.79
C LEU A 69 -16.51 -0.28 -15.26
N LEU A 70 -16.77 1.02 -15.13
CA LEU A 70 -17.98 1.67 -15.62
C LEU A 70 -18.13 1.48 -17.13
N MET A 71 -17.08 1.81 -17.88
CA MET A 71 -17.07 1.72 -19.34
C MET A 71 -17.27 0.27 -19.80
N MET A 72 -16.48 -0.67 -19.27
CA MET A 72 -16.59 -2.09 -19.59
C MET A 72 -17.98 -2.66 -19.27
N THR A 73 -18.58 -2.25 -18.14
CA THR A 73 -19.93 -2.67 -17.79
C THR A 73 -20.92 -2.17 -18.81
N ALA A 74 -20.86 -0.88 -19.16
CA ALA A 74 -21.78 -0.21 -20.06
C ALA A 74 -21.79 -0.83 -21.46
N GLU A 75 -20.61 -1.10 -22.03
CA GLU A 75 -20.46 -1.72 -23.35
C GLU A 75 -21.10 -3.12 -23.41
N ARG A 76 -21.04 -3.87 -22.30
CA ARG A 76 -21.52 -5.26 -22.22
C ARG A 76 -22.95 -5.39 -21.69
N MET A 77 -23.63 -4.27 -21.41
CA MET A 77 -25.01 -4.25 -20.90
C MET A 77 -26.00 -4.97 -21.81
N TYR A 78 -25.85 -4.80 -23.13
CA TYR A 78 -26.69 -5.45 -24.13
C TYR A 78 -26.51 -6.98 -24.11
N GLU A 79 -25.26 -7.45 -24.09
CA GLU A 79 -24.92 -8.87 -23.99
C GLU A 79 -25.48 -9.50 -22.71
N PHE A 80 -25.35 -8.79 -21.59
CA PHE A 80 -25.90 -9.21 -20.30
C PHE A 80 -27.43 -9.29 -20.34
N GLY A 81 -28.09 -8.37 -21.04
CA GLY A 81 -29.52 -8.39 -21.29
C GLY A 81 -29.98 -9.64 -22.05
N ILE A 82 -29.24 -10.04 -23.09
CA ILE A 82 -29.51 -11.26 -23.87
C ILE A 82 -29.32 -12.51 -22.99
N LEU A 83 -28.19 -12.62 -22.30
CA LEU A 83 -27.86 -13.78 -21.46
C LEU A 83 -28.92 -14.01 -20.37
N VAL A 84 -29.35 -12.93 -19.70
CA VAL A 84 -30.41 -13.02 -18.70
C VAL A 84 -31.76 -13.38 -19.32
N SER A 85 -32.06 -12.93 -20.54
CA SER A 85 -33.31 -13.25 -21.26
C SER A 85 -33.38 -14.72 -21.69
N ILE A 86 -32.25 -15.34 -22.02
CA ILE A 86 -32.15 -16.77 -22.37
C ILE A 86 -32.18 -17.66 -21.10
N GLY A 87 -32.25 -17.06 -19.91
CA GLY A 87 -32.43 -17.77 -18.64
C GLY A 87 -31.17 -17.89 -17.78
N MET A 88 -30.08 -17.17 -18.10
CA MET A 88 -28.89 -17.18 -17.26
C MET A 88 -29.17 -16.50 -15.91
N ARG A 89 -28.84 -17.21 -14.82
CA ARG A 89 -28.98 -16.67 -13.47
C ARG A 89 -28.03 -15.48 -13.27
N LYS A 90 -28.55 -14.33 -12.81
CA LYS A 90 -27.77 -13.10 -12.52
C LYS A 90 -26.54 -13.35 -11.65
N GLY A 91 -26.60 -14.31 -10.72
CA GLY A 91 -25.46 -14.69 -9.88
C GLY A 91 -24.26 -15.26 -10.66
N LYS A 92 -24.49 -16.02 -11.74
CA LYS A 92 -23.40 -16.50 -12.61
C LYS A 92 -22.74 -15.33 -13.35
N LEU A 93 -23.54 -14.36 -13.80
CA LEU A 93 -23.04 -13.18 -14.48
C LEU A 93 -22.15 -12.33 -13.55
N ILE A 94 -22.63 -12.10 -12.33
CA ILE A 94 -21.87 -11.40 -11.28
C ILE A 94 -20.55 -12.11 -10.99
N LEU A 95 -20.57 -13.44 -10.84
CA LEU A 95 -19.36 -14.20 -10.56
C LEU A 95 -18.32 -14.04 -11.68
N THR A 96 -18.73 -14.16 -12.95
CA THR A 96 -17.83 -13.95 -14.08
C THR A 96 -17.18 -12.56 -14.06
N MET A 97 -17.98 -11.53 -13.77
CA MET A 97 -17.49 -10.15 -13.78
C MET A 97 -16.57 -9.81 -12.60
N VAL A 98 -16.86 -10.38 -11.43
CA VAL A 98 -15.98 -10.25 -10.25
C VAL A 98 -14.66 -10.97 -10.50
N LEU A 99 -14.70 -12.18 -11.06
CA LEU A 99 -13.48 -12.91 -11.44
C LEU A 99 -12.65 -12.14 -12.45
N GLU A 100 -13.27 -11.56 -13.48
CA GLU A 100 -12.60 -10.71 -14.46
C GLU A 100 -11.94 -9.50 -13.80
N SER A 101 -12.65 -8.81 -12.88
CA SER A 101 -12.11 -7.67 -12.14
C SER A 101 -10.91 -8.07 -11.26
N ILE A 102 -11.00 -9.20 -10.55
CA ILE A 102 -9.90 -9.73 -9.73
C ILE A 102 -8.70 -10.12 -10.60
N MET A 103 -8.93 -10.73 -11.76
CA MET A 103 -7.85 -11.08 -12.70
C MET A 103 -7.16 -9.83 -13.23
N MET A 104 -7.90 -8.81 -13.65
CA MET A 104 -7.31 -7.54 -14.08
C MET A 104 -6.53 -6.87 -12.96
N GLY A 105 -7.10 -6.79 -11.75
CA GLY A 105 -6.43 -6.26 -10.58
C GLY A 105 -5.16 -7.03 -10.21
N GLY A 106 -5.24 -8.36 -10.21
CA GLY A 106 -4.11 -9.26 -9.92
C GLY A 106 -2.97 -9.11 -10.92
N ILE A 107 -3.29 -9.06 -12.23
CA ILE A 107 -2.30 -8.81 -13.27
C ILE A 107 -1.65 -7.43 -13.07
N GLY A 108 -2.44 -6.40 -12.76
CA GLY A 108 -1.92 -5.06 -12.48
C GLY A 108 -0.96 -5.04 -11.28
N ILE A 109 -1.28 -5.75 -10.20
CA ILE A 109 -0.41 -5.88 -9.02
C ILE A 109 0.89 -6.59 -9.38
N VAL A 110 0.81 -7.73 -10.09
CA VAL A 110 2.00 -8.50 -10.49
C VAL A 110 2.91 -7.67 -11.40
N LEU A 111 2.35 -7.01 -12.41
CA LEU A 111 3.10 -6.13 -13.30
C LEU A 111 3.70 -4.93 -12.56
N GLY A 112 2.97 -4.35 -11.61
CA GLY A 112 3.47 -3.26 -10.77
C GLY A 112 4.67 -3.68 -9.93
N ILE A 113 4.61 -4.86 -9.28
CA ILE A 113 5.71 -5.40 -8.48
C ILE A 113 6.92 -5.70 -9.35
N ILE A 114 6.72 -6.35 -10.50
CA ILE A 114 7.81 -6.66 -11.43
C ILE A 114 8.43 -5.37 -11.97
N GLY A 115 7.60 -4.38 -12.34
CA GLY A 115 8.05 -3.11 -12.90
C GLY A 115 8.83 -2.24 -11.91
N ILE A 116 8.44 -2.21 -10.63
CA ILE A 116 9.15 -1.42 -9.61
C ILE A 116 10.43 -2.11 -9.12
N THR A 117 10.50 -3.45 -9.19
CA THR A 117 11.64 -4.24 -8.69
C THR A 117 13.02 -3.80 -9.22
N PRO A 118 13.25 -3.58 -10.53
CA PRO A 118 14.54 -3.11 -11.01
C PRO A 118 14.87 -1.70 -10.53
N VAL A 119 13.87 -0.82 -10.43
CA VAL A 119 14.04 0.56 -9.96
C VAL A 119 14.46 0.59 -8.49
N ARG A 120 13.74 -0.14 -7.61
CA ARG A 120 14.11 -0.23 -6.19
C ARG A 120 15.46 -0.89 -5.98
N TYR A 121 15.80 -1.89 -6.79
CA TYR A 121 17.11 -2.54 -6.71
C TYR A 121 18.24 -1.58 -7.10
N TYR A 122 18.04 -0.76 -8.14
CA TYR A 122 19.00 0.27 -8.54
C TYR A 122 19.23 1.30 -7.42
N PHE A 123 18.18 1.81 -6.80
CA PHE A 123 18.26 2.78 -5.69
C PHE A 123 18.67 2.16 -4.35
N TYR A 124 18.62 0.84 -4.22
CA TYR A 124 19.22 0.14 -3.08
C TYR A 124 20.75 0.13 -3.19
N LEU A 125 21.28 -0.12 -4.39
CA LEU A 125 22.73 -0.11 -4.64
C LEU A 125 23.30 1.32 -4.75
N ASN A 126 22.52 2.26 -5.29
CA ASN A 126 22.89 3.67 -5.43
C ASN A 126 21.91 4.53 -4.61
N PRO A 127 22.04 4.53 -3.27
CA PRO A 127 21.13 5.29 -2.42
C PRO A 127 21.25 6.78 -2.71
N ILE A 128 20.12 7.49 -2.62
CA ILE A 128 20.10 8.93 -2.82
C ILE A 128 20.81 9.57 -1.64
N ARG A 129 21.89 10.30 -1.92
CA ARG A 129 22.57 11.13 -0.94
C ARG A 129 21.80 12.42 -0.76
N LEU A 130 21.44 12.73 0.48
CA LEU A 130 20.93 14.04 0.84
C LEU A 130 22.03 15.08 0.59
N GLN A 131 21.63 16.29 0.22
CA GLN A 131 22.56 17.37 -0.12
C GLN A 131 22.34 18.57 0.78
N ALA A 132 23.39 19.40 0.92
CA ALA A 132 23.37 20.67 1.63
C ALA A 132 22.85 20.54 3.08
N GLU A 133 21.90 21.38 3.46
CA GLU A 133 21.38 21.53 4.82
C GLU A 133 20.76 20.23 5.37
N ALA A 134 20.15 19.41 4.50
CA ALA A 134 19.59 18.11 4.90
C ALA A 134 20.67 17.07 5.23
N ALA A 135 21.84 17.14 4.59
CA ALA A 135 22.95 16.24 4.88
C ALA A 135 23.61 16.59 6.22
N GLU A 136 23.88 17.88 6.45
CA GLU A 136 24.49 18.37 7.69
C GLU A 136 23.58 18.09 8.91
N ALA A 137 22.27 18.24 8.75
CA ALA A 137 21.30 17.92 9.80
C ALA A 137 21.36 16.44 10.21
N ILE A 138 21.42 15.52 9.24
CA ILE A 138 21.46 14.07 9.48
C ILE A 138 22.82 13.65 10.07
N GLU A 139 23.91 14.23 9.57
CA GLU A 139 25.27 13.99 10.08
C GLU A 139 25.46 14.48 11.52
N THR A 140 24.82 15.59 11.90
CA THR A 140 24.82 16.11 13.28
C THR A 140 24.24 15.10 14.28
N TYR A 141 23.29 14.27 13.83
CA TYR A 141 22.72 13.17 14.63
C TYR A 141 23.57 11.88 14.57
N GLY A 142 24.71 11.88 13.88
CA GLY A 142 25.61 10.75 13.75
C GLY A 142 25.15 9.69 12.75
N PHE A 143 24.22 10.03 11.85
CA PHE A 143 23.73 9.15 10.80
C PHE A 143 24.38 9.48 9.45
N GLU A 144 24.52 8.48 8.58
CA GLU A 144 24.97 8.70 7.21
C GLU A 144 23.81 9.32 6.39
N PRO A 145 24.02 10.41 5.63
CA PRO A 145 22.96 11.16 4.93
C PRO A 145 22.53 10.47 3.62
N VAL A 146 22.15 9.19 3.71
CA VAL A 146 21.70 8.36 2.60
C VAL A 146 20.28 7.85 2.84
N ILE A 147 19.46 7.85 1.80
CA ILE A 147 18.13 7.25 1.80
C ILE A 147 18.15 6.04 0.86
N PRO A 148 18.41 4.83 1.36
CA PRO A 148 18.36 3.62 0.55
C PRO A 148 16.90 3.22 0.27
N ALA A 149 16.65 2.69 -0.92
CA ALA A 149 15.36 2.07 -1.22
C ALA A 149 15.17 0.77 -0.41
N SER A 150 13.98 0.55 0.17
CA SER A 150 13.71 -0.71 0.86
C SER A 150 13.53 -1.87 -0.12
N LEU A 151 14.13 -3.02 0.22
CA LEU A 151 13.91 -4.29 -0.48
C LEU A 151 12.88 -5.18 0.24
N ASP A 152 12.18 -4.67 1.26
CA ASP A 152 11.21 -5.44 2.01
C ASP A 152 10.00 -5.81 1.15
N LEU A 153 9.78 -7.11 0.97
CA LEU A 153 8.64 -7.65 0.23
C LEU A 153 7.31 -7.39 0.95
N ASP A 154 7.35 -7.21 2.27
CA ASP A 154 6.18 -6.89 3.09
C ASP A 154 5.48 -5.60 2.61
N ILE A 155 6.25 -4.61 2.16
CA ILE A 155 5.71 -3.35 1.63
C ILE A 155 4.93 -3.62 0.34
N ALA A 156 5.55 -4.33 -0.61
CA ALA A 156 4.90 -4.70 -1.87
C ALA A 156 3.63 -5.52 -1.64
N PHE A 157 3.67 -6.47 -0.71
CA PHE A 157 2.52 -7.30 -0.35
C PHE A 157 1.38 -6.49 0.25
N ASN A 158 1.66 -5.63 1.23
CA ASN A 158 0.65 -4.77 1.87
C ASN A 158 -0.03 -3.85 0.85
N HIS A 159 0.75 -3.20 -0.03
CA HIS A 159 0.18 -2.37 -1.09
C HIS A 159 -0.66 -3.19 -2.09
N GLY A 160 -0.21 -4.39 -2.45
CA GLY A 160 -0.97 -5.31 -3.30
C GLY A 160 -2.32 -5.67 -2.69
N VAL A 161 -2.37 -5.99 -1.40
CA VAL A 161 -3.63 -6.29 -0.68
C VAL A 161 -4.58 -5.09 -0.67
N ILE A 162 -4.05 -3.88 -0.43
CA ILE A 162 -4.86 -2.64 -0.45
C ILE A 162 -5.46 -2.42 -1.85
N VAL A 163 -4.65 -2.52 -2.90
CA VAL A 163 -5.12 -2.35 -4.29
C VAL A 163 -6.16 -3.41 -4.65
N LEU A 164 -5.96 -4.67 -4.24
CA LEU A 164 -6.95 -5.72 -4.45
C LEU A 164 -8.26 -5.40 -3.73
N GLY A 165 -8.19 -4.86 -2.50
CA GLY A 165 -9.36 -4.37 -1.77
C GLY A 165 -10.11 -3.25 -2.50
N ILE A 166 -9.38 -2.31 -3.11
CA ILE A 166 -9.96 -1.23 -3.93
C ILE A 166 -10.66 -1.83 -5.16
N VAL A 167 -10.03 -2.76 -5.88
CA VAL A 167 -10.64 -3.43 -7.04
C VAL A 167 -11.94 -4.14 -6.66
N LEU A 168 -11.94 -4.87 -5.54
CA LEU A 168 -13.14 -5.52 -5.02
C LEU A 168 -14.24 -4.51 -4.65
N LEU A 169 -13.87 -3.41 -4.00
CA LEU A 169 -14.81 -2.33 -3.68
C LEU A 169 -15.42 -1.70 -4.94
N CYS A 170 -14.59 -1.39 -5.94
CA CYS A 170 -15.07 -0.84 -7.21
C CYS A 170 -15.94 -1.85 -7.97
N SER A 171 -15.66 -3.15 -7.84
CA SER A 171 -16.48 -4.22 -8.44
C SER A 171 -17.91 -4.29 -7.88
N LEU A 172 -18.21 -3.64 -6.75
CA LEU A 172 -19.58 -3.53 -6.24
C LEU A 172 -20.49 -2.76 -7.21
N TYR A 173 -19.97 -1.79 -7.95
CA TYR A 173 -20.74 -1.05 -8.94
C TYR A 173 -21.35 -1.95 -10.03
N PRO A 174 -20.57 -2.75 -10.78
CA PRO A 174 -21.15 -3.64 -11.78
C PRO A 174 -22.13 -4.66 -11.19
N ILE A 175 -21.86 -5.15 -9.98
CA ILE A 175 -22.75 -6.08 -9.27
C ILE A 175 -24.14 -5.46 -9.09
N ILE A 176 -24.20 -4.23 -8.55
CA ILE A 176 -25.46 -3.51 -8.34
C ILE A 176 -26.17 -3.26 -9.68
N THR A 177 -25.40 -2.92 -10.73
CA THR A 177 -25.92 -2.68 -12.08
C THR A 177 -26.58 -3.94 -12.65
N ILE A 178 -25.92 -5.11 -12.56
CA ILE A 178 -26.46 -6.40 -13.02
C ILE A 178 -27.69 -6.82 -12.21
N LEU A 179 -27.67 -6.63 -10.88
CA LEU A 179 -28.82 -6.96 -10.03
C LEU A 179 -30.06 -6.17 -10.44
N ARG A 180 -29.88 -4.88 -10.75
CA ARG A 180 -30.95 -3.98 -11.20
C ARG A 180 -31.28 -4.08 -12.69
N LEU A 181 -30.55 -4.88 -13.47
CA LEU A 181 -30.78 -5.08 -14.89
C LEU A 181 -32.21 -5.60 -15.17
N LYS A 182 -32.96 -4.85 -15.99
CA LYS A 182 -34.28 -5.25 -16.51
C LYS A 182 -34.10 -5.67 -17.97
N PRO A 183 -34.28 -6.96 -18.32
CA PRO A 183 -33.93 -7.49 -19.65
C PRO A 183 -34.60 -6.75 -20.81
N VAL A 184 -35.89 -6.38 -20.63
CA VAL A 184 -36.69 -5.69 -21.64
C VAL A 184 -36.19 -4.26 -21.96
N LYS A 185 -35.53 -3.60 -21.00
CA LYS A 185 -34.93 -2.27 -21.24
C LYS A 185 -33.52 -2.37 -21.83
N ALA A 186 -32.75 -3.39 -21.46
CA ALA A 186 -31.37 -3.57 -21.91
C ALA A 186 -31.25 -3.88 -23.42
N MET A 187 -32.30 -4.42 -24.06
CA MET A 187 -32.32 -4.72 -25.50
C MET A 187 -32.85 -3.56 -26.37
N LYS A 188 -33.33 -2.47 -25.76
CA LYS A 188 -33.94 -1.31 -26.46
C LYS A 188 -33.02 -0.09 -26.54
N THR A 189 -31.81 -0.20 -26.00
CA THR A 189 -30.76 0.83 -26.01
C THR A 189 -29.59 0.26 -26.79
#